data_AF-A0A7J7KLV3-F1
#
_entry.id   AF-A0A7J7KLV3-F1
#
_cell.length_a   1.000
_cell.length_b   1.000
_cell.length_c   1.000
_cell.angle_alpha   90.00
_cell.angle_beta   90.00
_cell.angle_gamma   90.00
#
_symmetry.space_group_name_H-M   'P 1'
#
loop_
_entity.id
_entity.type
_entity.pdbx_description
1 polymer ?
#
loop_
_entity_poly.entity_id
_entity_poly.type
_entity_poly.pdbx_seq_one_letter_code
_entity_poly.pdbx_strand_id
1 'polypeptide(L)'
;MVIEYFCNRLFVIVKLIIRFVFETIGINSKSFEHEFTSTSSSTAHHADTEGNQYRHGLVIFLVTLVFIIAFGYASFFWRKLTAFCLTNKIKKPSATNRPCHEFSHEEKERIVVVGAGVLGSCIATVLARDDRKVTLIERDLKEPDRIIGELLQPGGCQVLRNLGLDECLVSCEEAQSTTGYIIHDWKTGASVHIPYPKASDNQCKEGKAFRHGKFIMSLREAARKESNIEIIEGTVQALIEDNGVVTGVTYRPKKCDDSQEIRAPLVIIADGGFSKFRKHLHSEQVHVSSHFVGCIMKNCPQVKANHAELVLSNPNPILIYRISDEETRVLVDIRCQTLPKNIKEYLLEETLPYLPEHLAAPFEDGVLNERVRSMPCKFLPPSTARKDGVLMLGDAFNMRHPLTGGGMSVAFNDIYIWRELFKEISDLTNYQQVEEAYSRFQNRRKMTHSFV
;
A
#
# COMPACT_ATOMS: atom_id res chain seq x y z
N MET A 1 -6.71 -1.08 -20.72
CA MET A 1 -7.70 -1.01 -19.62
C MET A 1 -8.95 -0.17 -19.93
N VAL A 2 -8.88 1.16 -20.17
CA VAL A 2 -10.08 1.94 -20.52
C VAL A 2 -10.69 1.46 -21.84
N ILE A 3 -9.87 1.18 -22.85
CA ILE A 3 -10.31 0.70 -24.16
C ILE A 3 -11.05 -0.65 -24.04
N GLU A 4 -10.51 -1.58 -23.26
CA GLU A 4 -11.07 -2.92 -23.04
C GLU A 4 -12.41 -2.89 -22.29
N TYR A 5 -12.51 -2.05 -21.26
CA TYR A 5 -13.74 -1.84 -20.50
C TYR A 5 -14.87 -1.24 -21.38
N PHE A 6 -14.52 -0.32 -22.29
CA PHE A 6 -15.46 0.28 -23.23
C PHE A 6 -15.84 -0.66 -24.39
N CYS A 7 -14.91 -1.45 -24.92
CA CYS A 7 -15.20 -2.48 -25.93
C CYS A 7 -16.20 -3.52 -25.43
N ASN A 8 -16.06 -3.97 -24.18
CA ASN A 8 -16.99 -4.93 -23.58
C ASN A 8 -18.39 -4.34 -23.39
N ARG A 9 -18.52 -3.07 -22.97
CA ARG A 9 -19.84 -2.40 -22.90
C ARG A 9 -20.48 -2.17 -24.27
N LEU A 10 -19.68 -1.80 -25.28
CA LEU A 10 -20.18 -1.62 -26.64
C LEU A 10 -20.71 -2.95 -27.22
N PHE A 11 -20.01 -4.06 -26.95
CA PHE A 11 -20.45 -5.39 -27.35
C PHE A 11 -21.78 -5.78 -26.71
N VAL A 12 -21.97 -5.47 -25.42
CA VAL A 12 -23.23 -5.71 -24.69
C VAL A 12 -24.38 -4.86 -25.25
N ILE A 13 -24.14 -3.58 -25.55
CA ILE A 13 -25.16 -2.67 -26.13
C ILE A 13 -25.58 -3.17 -27.52
N VAL A 14 -24.63 -3.55 -28.37
CA VAL A 14 -24.92 -4.12 -29.70
C VAL A 14 -25.74 -5.41 -29.58
N LYS A 15 -25.40 -6.28 -28.61
CA LYS A 15 -26.14 -7.53 -28.37
C LYS A 15 -27.58 -7.28 -27.92
N LEU A 16 -27.81 -6.26 -27.08
CA LEU A 16 -29.14 -5.84 -26.63
C LEU A 16 -29.98 -5.25 -27.77
N ILE A 17 -29.38 -4.41 -28.62
CA ILE A 17 -30.05 -3.83 -29.78
C ILE A 17 -30.45 -4.92 -30.78
N ILE A 18 -29.53 -5.85 -31.08
CA ILE A 18 -29.82 -7.00 -31.95
C ILE A 18 -30.99 -7.81 -31.38
N ARG A 19 -30.95 -8.15 -30.09
CA ARG A 19 -32.03 -8.91 -29.44
C ARG A 19 -33.38 -8.19 -29.49
N PHE A 20 -33.40 -6.88 -29.24
CA PHE A 20 -34.61 -6.06 -29.31
C PHE A 20 -35.19 -6.02 -30.73
N VAL A 21 -34.34 -5.93 -31.76
CA VAL A 21 -34.76 -5.98 -33.17
C VAL A 21 -35.37 -7.35 -33.52
N PHE A 22 -34.76 -8.45 -33.08
CA PHE A 22 -35.29 -9.80 -33.29
C PHE A 22 -36.64 -10.03 -32.58
N GLU A 23 -36.78 -9.59 -31.34
CA GLU A 23 -38.04 -9.67 -30.58
C GLU A 23 -39.16 -8.82 -31.22
N THR A 24 -38.82 -7.66 -31.78
CA THR A 24 -39.79 -6.77 -32.47
C THR A 24 -40.28 -7.33 -33.81
N ILE A 25 -39.46 -8.14 -34.49
CA ILE A 25 -39.80 -8.79 -35.78
C ILE A 25 -40.51 -10.14 -35.58
N GLY A 26 -40.58 -10.64 -34.34
CA GLY A 26 -41.23 -11.92 -34.01
C GLY A 26 -40.46 -13.16 -34.44
N ILE A 27 -39.15 -13.02 -34.71
CA ILE A 27 -38.28 -14.15 -35.07
C ILE A 27 -37.61 -14.66 -33.79
N ASN A 28 -38.00 -15.86 -33.37
CA ASN A 28 -37.48 -16.52 -32.17
C ASN A 28 -36.00 -16.92 -32.39
N SER A 29 -35.10 -16.50 -31.51
CA SER A 29 -33.63 -16.57 -31.68
C SER A 29 -33.01 -17.98 -31.53
N LYS A 30 -33.76 -19.05 -31.79
CA LYS A 30 -33.32 -20.45 -31.61
C LYS A 30 -33.15 -21.28 -32.89
N SER A 31 -33.35 -20.72 -34.08
CA SER A 31 -33.36 -21.48 -35.34
C SER A 31 -32.17 -21.21 -36.27
N PHE A 32 -30.95 -21.04 -35.74
CA PHE A 32 -29.75 -20.91 -36.58
C PHE A 32 -28.64 -21.94 -36.29
N GLU A 33 -28.93 -23.03 -35.57
CA GLU A 33 -27.93 -24.08 -35.28
C GLU A 33 -28.23 -25.47 -35.88
N HIS A 34 -29.35 -25.69 -36.59
CA HIS A 34 -29.60 -26.98 -37.26
C HIS A 34 -30.49 -26.81 -38.48
N GLU A 35 -29.94 -27.00 -39.69
CA GLU A 35 -30.53 -27.71 -40.84
C GLU A 35 -29.78 -27.38 -42.15
N PHE A 36 -28.61 -28.00 -42.31
CA PHE A 36 -28.09 -28.43 -43.61
C PHE A 36 -28.33 -29.95 -43.64
N THR A 37 -29.52 -30.41 -44.04
CA THR A 37 -29.77 -31.75 -44.64
C THR A 37 -31.26 -32.05 -44.77
N SER A 38 -31.63 -32.50 -45.97
CA SER A 38 -32.79 -33.30 -46.35
C SER A 38 -34.08 -32.59 -46.79
N THR A 39 -34.56 -33.10 -47.92
CA THR A 39 -35.69 -32.72 -48.76
C THR A 39 -36.96 -33.52 -48.45
N SER A 40 -38.13 -32.88 -48.48
CA SER A 40 -39.32 -33.23 -49.29
C SER A 40 -40.69 -32.99 -48.63
N SER A 41 -41.61 -32.51 -49.48
CA SER A 41 -43.09 -32.61 -49.49
C SER A 41 -43.97 -31.64 -48.66
N SER A 42 -44.68 -30.77 -49.42
CA SER A 42 -46.15 -30.48 -49.48
C SER A 42 -46.91 -30.17 -48.17
N THR A 43 -47.81 -29.18 -48.00
CA THR A 43 -48.76 -28.47 -48.87
C THR A 43 -49.36 -27.26 -48.10
N ALA A 44 -49.65 -26.17 -48.83
CA ALA A 44 -50.76 -25.19 -48.70
C ALA A 44 -51.17 -24.58 -47.33
N HIS A 45 -51.14 -23.24 -47.21
CA HIS A 45 -52.32 -22.38 -47.44
C HIS A 45 -52.01 -20.87 -47.35
N HIS A 46 -52.71 -20.10 -48.19
CA HIS A 46 -52.76 -18.64 -48.32
C HIS A 46 -53.12 -17.86 -47.05
N ALA A 47 -52.46 -16.72 -46.81
CA ALA A 47 -53.04 -15.38 -46.64
C ALA A 47 -51.93 -14.35 -46.29
N ASP A 48 -52.19 -13.06 -46.54
CA ASP A 48 -51.45 -11.87 -46.07
C ASP A 48 -50.30 -11.32 -46.92
N THR A 49 -50.62 -10.85 -48.13
CA THR A 49 -49.71 -10.07 -48.99
C THR A 49 -49.67 -8.56 -48.71
N GLU A 50 -50.53 -7.98 -47.85
CA GLU A 50 -50.50 -6.53 -47.57
C GLU A 50 -49.78 -6.15 -46.26
N GLY A 51 -49.73 -7.02 -45.25
CA GLY A 51 -49.02 -6.77 -43.99
C GLY A 51 -47.49 -6.89 -44.08
N ASN A 52 -46.98 -7.54 -45.14
CA ASN A 52 -45.56 -7.89 -45.27
C ASN A 52 -44.71 -6.71 -45.82
N GLN A 53 -45.33 -5.82 -46.61
CA GLN A 53 -44.64 -4.68 -47.22
C GLN A 53 -44.32 -3.56 -46.20
N TYR A 54 -45.24 -3.30 -45.27
CA TYR A 54 -45.03 -2.36 -44.16
C TYR A 54 -44.02 -2.88 -43.13
N ARG A 55 -44.01 -4.20 -42.87
CA ARG A 55 -43.02 -4.85 -42.00
C ARG A 55 -41.62 -4.78 -42.60
N HIS A 56 -41.46 -5.01 -43.90
CA HIS A 56 -40.17 -4.84 -44.57
C HIS A 56 -39.67 -3.39 -44.55
N GLY A 57 -40.55 -2.41 -44.78
CA GLY A 57 -40.19 -0.99 -44.68
C GLY A 57 -39.71 -0.58 -43.27
N LEU A 58 -40.40 -1.06 -42.22
CA LEU A 58 -40.02 -0.80 -40.83
C LEU A 58 -38.68 -1.45 -40.46
N VAL A 59 -38.45 -2.69 -40.92
CA VAL A 59 -37.19 -3.41 -40.67
C VAL A 59 -36.01 -2.72 -41.35
N ILE A 60 -36.17 -2.31 -42.62
CA ILE A 60 -35.13 -1.57 -43.34
C ILE A 60 -34.85 -0.24 -42.63
N PHE A 61 -35.89 0.48 -42.18
CA PHE A 61 -35.72 1.72 -41.43
C PHE A 61 -34.97 1.52 -40.11
N LEU A 62 -35.33 0.51 -39.32
CA LEU A 62 -34.67 0.20 -38.05
C LEU A 62 -33.21 -0.24 -38.24
N VAL A 63 -32.93 -1.09 -39.23
CA VAL A 63 -31.56 -1.51 -39.56
C VAL A 63 -30.72 -0.31 -39.98
N THR A 64 -31.27 0.56 -40.84
CA THR A 64 -30.57 1.78 -41.29
C THR A 64 -30.30 2.73 -40.12
N LEU A 65 -31.26 2.88 -39.20
CA LEU A 65 -31.10 3.70 -37.99
C LEU A 65 -29.99 3.15 -37.08
N VAL A 66 -29.92 1.83 -36.88
CA VAL A 66 -28.85 1.17 -36.11
C VAL A 66 -27.49 1.40 -36.75
N PHE A 67 -27.38 1.31 -38.08
CA PHE A 67 -26.14 1.59 -38.79
C PHE A 67 -25.72 3.06 -38.65
N ILE A 68 -26.64 4.02 -38.75
CA ILE A 68 -26.34 5.45 -38.58
C ILE A 68 -25.85 5.72 -37.15
N ILE A 69 -26.50 5.15 -36.14
CA ILE A 69 -26.11 5.30 -34.74
C ILE A 69 -24.73 4.68 -34.51
N ALA A 70 -24.50 3.45 -34.98
CA ALA A 70 -23.20 2.77 -34.85
C ALA A 70 -22.08 3.56 -35.55
N PHE A 71 -22.33 4.10 -36.74
CA PHE A 71 -21.35 4.90 -37.47
C PHE A 71 -21.09 6.25 -36.78
N GLY A 72 -22.12 6.88 -36.21
CA GLY A 72 -21.98 8.08 -35.38
C GLY A 72 -21.12 7.85 -34.14
N TYR A 73 -21.33 6.75 -33.42
CA TYR A 73 -20.51 6.36 -32.28
C TYR A 73 -19.07 6.00 -32.67
N ALA A 74 -18.87 5.28 -33.78
CA ALA A 74 -17.54 4.95 -34.30
C ALA A 74 -16.77 6.21 -34.71
N SER A 75 -17.42 7.16 -35.38
CA SER A 75 -16.84 8.46 -35.75
C SER A 75 -16.49 9.32 -34.53
N PHE A 76 -17.38 9.38 -33.53
CA PHE A 76 -17.12 10.07 -32.27
C PHE A 76 -15.96 9.43 -31.50
N PHE A 77 -15.90 8.10 -31.46
CA PHE A 77 -14.80 7.36 -30.84
C PHE A 77 -13.49 7.59 -31.57
N TRP A 78 -13.48 7.53 -32.90
CA TRP A 78 -12.28 7.80 -33.70
C TRP A 78 -11.77 9.22 -33.48
N ARG A 79 -12.66 10.21 -33.41
CA ARG A 79 -12.31 11.61 -33.08
C ARG A 79 -11.74 11.76 -31.67
N LYS A 80 -12.29 11.05 -30.68
CA LYS A 80 -11.75 11.01 -29.30
C LYS A 80 -10.40 10.31 -29.25
N LEU A 81 -10.21 9.24 -30.02
CA LEU A 81 -8.97 8.49 -30.10
C LEU A 81 -7.88 9.30 -30.81
N THR A 82 -8.18 9.96 -31.93
CA THR A 82 -7.24 10.88 -32.58
C THR A 82 -6.96 12.09 -31.70
N ALA A 83 -7.95 12.67 -31.03
CA ALA A 83 -7.72 13.74 -30.06
C ALA A 83 -6.84 13.27 -28.88
N PHE A 84 -7.05 12.04 -28.38
CA PHE A 84 -6.20 11.43 -27.35
C PHE A 84 -4.77 11.16 -27.85
N CYS A 85 -4.59 10.74 -29.11
CA CYS A 85 -3.28 10.56 -29.73
C CYS A 85 -2.60 11.91 -30.08
N LEU A 86 -3.37 12.96 -30.38
CA LEU A 86 -2.88 14.31 -30.66
C LEU A 86 -2.51 15.07 -29.38
N THR A 87 -3.25 14.87 -28.28
CA THR A 87 -2.91 15.43 -26.95
C THR A 87 -1.83 14.61 -26.25
N ASN A 88 -1.82 13.28 -26.42
CA ASN A 88 -0.67 12.43 -26.11
C ASN A 88 0.25 12.30 -27.33
N LYS A 89 0.77 13.43 -27.83
CA LYS A 89 2.13 13.39 -28.36
C LYS A 89 2.94 12.70 -27.27
N ILE A 90 3.39 11.47 -27.55
CA ILE A 90 4.41 10.80 -26.78
C ILE A 90 5.47 11.88 -26.56
N LYS A 91 5.57 12.38 -25.33
CA LYS A 91 6.73 13.20 -24.97
C LYS A 91 7.89 12.32 -25.36
N LYS A 92 8.70 12.77 -26.32
CA LYS A 92 10.04 12.19 -26.51
C LYS A 92 10.60 12.03 -25.10
N PRO A 93 11.20 10.88 -24.74
CA PRO A 93 11.84 10.73 -23.44
C PRO A 93 12.67 11.99 -23.26
N SER A 94 12.41 12.74 -22.17
CA SER A 94 13.28 13.88 -21.86
C SER A 94 14.68 13.33 -21.91
N ALA A 95 15.60 14.01 -22.61
CA ALA A 95 17.01 13.61 -22.59
C ALA A 95 17.34 13.27 -21.15
N THR A 96 17.64 12.00 -20.86
CA THR A 96 17.91 11.56 -19.49
C THR A 96 19.00 12.48 -18.99
N ASN A 97 18.69 13.30 -18.00
CA ASN A 97 19.68 14.22 -17.48
C ASN A 97 20.82 13.33 -17.01
N ARG A 98 22.00 13.51 -17.59
CA ARG A 98 23.19 12.81 -17.12
C ARG A 98 23.88 13.73 -16.12
N PRO A 99 24.23 13.23 -14.93
CA PRO A 99 25.07 14.00 -14.04
C PRO A 99 26.41 14.27 -14.72
N CYS A 100 26.99 15.44 -14.47
CA CYS A 100 28.38 15.74 -14.81
C CYS A 100 29.36 14.94 -13.94
N HIS A 101 28.96 14.56 -12.72
CA HIS A 101 29.75 13.74 -11.81
C HIS A 101 29.98 12.34 -12.41
N GLU A 102 31.25 12.01 -12.63
CA GLU A 102 31.66 10.66 -12.98
C GLU A 102 31.91 9.85 -11.71
N PHE A 103 31.01 8.91 -11.43
CA PHE A 103 31.14 8.03 -10.28
C PHE A 103 32.41 7.15 -10.38
N SER A 104 33.15 7.06 -9.29
CA SER A 104 34.23 6.07 -9.15
C SER A 104 33.67 4.64 -9.17
N HIS A 105 34.53 3.62 -9.34
CA HIS A 105 34.08 2.22 -9.34
C HIS A 105 33.34 1.85 -8.04
N GLU A 106 33.85 2.31 -6.88
CA GLU A 106 33.21 2.06 -5.60
C GLU A 106 31.88 2.79 -5.45
N GLU A 107 31.77 4.01 -5.98
CA GLU A 107 30.53 4.78 -5.95
C GLU A 107 29.44 4.16 -6.83
N LYS A 108 29.78 3.66 -8.02
CA LYS A 108 28.83 3.04 -8.95
C LYS A 108 28.09 1.83 -8.37
N GLU A 109 28.74 1.11 -7.46
CA GLU A 109 28.18 -0.07 -6.81
C GLU A 109 27.39 0.24 -5.53
N ARG A 110 27.50 1.47 -5.02
CA ARG A 110 26.93 1.88 -3.72
C ARG A 110 25.48 2.30 -3.84
N ILE A 111 24.67 1.87 -2.88
CA ILE A 111 23.32 2.41 -2.60
C ILE A 111 23.35 3.08 -1.23
N VAL A 112 22.91 4.34 -1.14
CA VAL A 112 22.75 5.01 0.15
C VAL A 112 21.31 4.86 0.62
N VAL A 113 21.10 4.34 1.83
CA VAL A 113 19.78 4.23 2.47
C VAL A 113 19.71 5.20 3.64
N VAL A 114 18.73 6.09 3.63
CA VAL A 114 18.53 7.14 4.64
C VAL A 114 17.43 6.74 5.62
N GLY A 115 17.82 6.41 6.85
CA GLY A 115 16.95 6.03 7.96
C GLY A 115 16.92 4.51 8.18
N ALA A 116 17.39 4.03 9.34
CA ALA A 116 17.39 2.63 9.74
C ALA A 116 16.15 2.28 10.58
N GLY A 117 14.97 2.57 10.03
CA GLY A 117 13.68 2.11 10.57
C GLY A 117 13.30 0.72 10.05
N VAL A 118 11.99 0.42 10.04
CA VAL A 118 11.45 -0.85 9.50
C VAL A 118 11.90 -1.05 8.04
N LEU A 119 11.69 -0.04 7.21
CA LEU A 119 12.02 -0.13 5.79
C LEU A 119 13.52 -0.15 5.55
N GLY A 120 14.25 0.85 6.04
CA GLY A 120 15.66 1.02 5.70
C GLY A 120 16.54 -0.12 6.18
N SER A 121 16.32 -0.65 7.39
CA SER A 121 17.08 -1.80 7.90
C SER A 121 16.81 -3.05 7.06
N CYS A 122 15.54 -3.29 6.72
CA CYS A 122 15.13 -4.45 5.92
C CYS A 122 15.65 -4.36 4.48
N ILE A 123 15.47 -3.22 3.79
CA ILE A 123 15.92 -3.06 2.41
C ILE A 123 17.45 -3.11 2.30
N ALA A 124 18.18 -2.52 3.26
CA ALA A 124 19.64 -2.60 3.28
C ALA A 124 20.11 -4.04 3.41
N THR A 125 19.52 -4.81 4.34
CA THR A 125 19.86 -6.22 4.56
C THR A 125 19.62 -7.07 3.32
N VAL A 126 18.45 -6.96 2.68
CA VAL A 126 18.14 -7.81 1.51
C VAL A 126 18.96 -7.42 0.28
N LEU A 127 19.29 -6.14 0.10
CA LEU A 127 20.16 -5.70 -0.99
C LEU A 127 21.60 -6.17 -0.78
N ALA A 128 22.10 -6.12 0.46
CA ALA A 128 23.43 -6.63 0.79
C ALA A 128 23.56 -8.14 0.55
N ARG A 129 22.53 -8.92 0.91
CA ARG A 129 22.44 -10.36 0.63
C ARG A 129 22.34 -10.69 -0.85
N ASP A 130 21.86 -9.75 -1.66
CA ASP A 130 21.86 -9.82 -3.13
C ASP A 130 23.12 -9.12 -3.71
N ASP A 131 24.21 -9.06 -2.94
CA ASP A 131 25.56 -8.58 -3.30
C ASP A 131 25.65 -7.10 -3.70
N ARG A 132 24.76 -6.25 -3.17
CA ARG A 132 24.87 -4.79 -3.32
C ARG A 132 25.65 -4.18 -2.16
N LYS A 133 26.51 -3.19 -2.47
CA LYS A 133 27.16 -2.36 -1.45
C LYS A 133 26.18 -1.32 -0.93
N VAL A 134 25.90 -1.31 0.37
CA VAL A 134 24.92 -0.41 0.96
C VAL A 134 25.57 0.43 2.06
N THR A 135 25.34 1.73 2.04
CA THR A 135 25.62 2.61 3.19
C THR A 135 24.30 3.01 3.83
N LEU A 136 24.05 2.56 5.06
CA LEU A 136 22.83 2.83 5.83
C LEU A 136 23.11 3.92 6.87
N ILE A 137 22.46 5.08 6.72
CA ILE A 137 22.67 6.23 7.60
C ILE A 137 21.45 6.43 8.51
N GLU A 138 21.66 6.41 9.83
CA GLU A 138 20.61 6.62 10.83
C GLU A 138 21.02 7.65 11.87
N ARG A 139 20.11 8.56 12.21
CA ARG A 139 20.37 9.64 13.17
C ARG A 139 20.62 9.14 14.60
N ASP A 140 19.94 8.06 15.01
CA ASP A 140 20.09 7.46 16.32
C ASP A 140 19.92 5.94 16.27
N LEU A 141 21.02 5.23 16.51
CA LEU A 141 21.06 3.76 16.46
C LEU A 141 20.56 3.10 17.77
N LYS A 142 20.22 3.90 18.79
CA LYS A 142 19.59 3.42 20.03
C LYS A 142 18.17 2.89 19.78
N GLU A 143 17.69 2.09 20.73
CA GLU A 143 16.34 1.52 20.72
C GLU A 143 15.27 2.64 20.68
N PRO A 144 14.39 2.69 19.67
CA PRO A 144 13.37 3.71 19.59
C PRO A 144 12.18 3.41 20.51
N ASP A 145 11.81 4.37 21.35
CA ASP A 145 10.59 4.33 22.16
C ASP A 145 9.41 4.98 21.41
N ARG A 146 8.49 4.15 20.87
CA ARG A 146 7.31 4.56 20.10
C ARG A 146 6.10 3.68 20.43
N ILE A 147 4.89 4.25 20.30
CA ILE A 147 3.60 3.59 20.56
C ILE A 147 2.87 3.08 19.30
N ILE A 148 3.54 3.10 18.14
CA ILE A 148 2.99 2.66 16.86
C ILE A 148 3.96 1.68 16.18
N GLY A 149 3.43 0.83 15.30
CA GLY A 149 4.24 -0.21 14.65
C GLY A 149 4.58 -1.37 15.57
N GLU A 150 3.65 -1.72 16.46
CA GLU A 150 3.77 -2.77 17.47
C GLU A 150 2.96 -4.04 17.12
N LEU A 151 2.18 -4.03 16.03
CA LEU A 151 1.44 -5.20 15.54
C LEU A 151 1.71 -5.40 14.04
N LEU A 152 2.31 -6.54 13.69
CA LEU A 152 2.56 -6.96 12.33
C LEU A 152 1.48 -7.95 11.88
N GLN A 153 0.78 -7.61 10.80
CA GLN A 153 -0.27 -8.44 10.22
C GLN A 153 0.29 -9.75 9.63
N PRO A 154 -0.52 -10.82 9.52
CA PRO A 154 -0.06 -12.12 9.01
C PRO A 154 0.62 -12.03 7.63
N GLY A 155 0.09 -11.21 6.73
CA GLY A 155 0.70 -10.96 5.42
C GLY A 155 2.07 -10.31 5.51
N GLY A 156 2.28 -9.40 6.46
CA GLY A 156 3.58 -8.80 6.74
C GLY A 156 4.57 -9.82 7.31
N CYS A 157 4.14 -10.67 8.24
CA CYS A 157 4.96 -11.77 8.77
C CYS A 157 5.42 -12.71 7.65
N GLN A 158 4.50 -13.08 6.74
CA GLN A 158 4.83 -13.96 5.62
C GLN A 158 5.85 -13.33 4.67
N VAL A 159 5.68 -12.04 4.32
CA VAL A 159 6.63 -11.37 3.43
C VAL A 159 7.99 -11.20 4.10
N LEU A 160 8.03 -10.90 5.38
CA LEU A 160 9.29 -10.83 6.13
C LEU A 160 10.06 -12.17 6.11
N ARG A 161 9.34 -13.30 6.23
CA ARG A 161 9.90 -14.64 6.02
C ARG A 161 10.41 -14.86 4.60
N ASN A 162 9.66 -14.44 3.58
CA ASN A 162 10.10 -14.54 2.18
C ASN A 162 11.35 -13.68 1.90
N LEU A 163 11.57 -12.62 2.68
CA LEU A 163 12.78 -11.80 2.64
C LEU A 163 13.94 -12.42 3.46
N GLY A 164 13.71 -13.53 4.16
CA GLY A 164 14.71 -14.21 5.00
C GLY A 164 14.99 -13.48 6.32
N LEU A 165 14.01 -12.76 6.86
CA LEU A 165 14.14 -11.93 8.06
C LEU A 165 13.14 -12.31 9.16
N ASP A 166 12.60 -13.53 9.11
CA ASP A 166 11.69 -14.05 10.13
C ASP A 166 12.36 -14.22 11.49
N GLU A 167 13.67 -14.50 11.53
CA GLU A 167 14.47 -14.51 12.76
C GLU A 167 14.37 -13.19 13.55
N CYS A 168 14.09 -12.08 12.87
CA CYS A 168 13.93 -10.79 13.52
C CYS A 168 12.66 -10.70 14.38
N LEU A 169 11.66 -11.53 14.09
CA LEU A 169 10.47 -11.67 14.94
C LEU A 169 10.70 -12.67 16.07
N VAL A 170 11.45 -13.74 15.81
CA VAL A 170 11.76 -14.78 16.80
C VAL A 170 12.67 -14.25 17.92
N SER A 171 13.62 -13.39 17.57
CA SER A 171 14.53 -12.74 18.52
C SER A 171 13.87 -11.70 19.44
N CYS A 172 12.62 -11.31 19.15
CA CYS A 172 11.82 -10.53 20.07
C CYS A 172 11.15 -11.48 21.07
N GLU A 173 11.86 -11.83 22.15
CA GLU A 173 11.39 -12.82 23.15
C GLU A 173 10.00 -12.51 23.72
N GLU A 174 9.67 -11.23 23.93
CA GLU A 174 8.36 -10.80 24.44
C GLU A 174 7.24 -10.81 23.38
N ALA A 175 7.55 -11.09 22.10
CA ALA A 175 6.59 -10.96 21.01
C ALA A 175 5.42 -11.95 21.12
N GLN A 176 4.22 -11.42 21.01
CA GLN A 176 2.97 -12.13 21.21
C GLN A 176 2.37 -12.58 19.87
N SER A 177 1.99 -13.86 19.79
CA SER A 177 1.19 -14.35 18.66
C SER A 177 -0.21 -13.74 18.68
N THR A 178 -0.67 -13.26 17.53
CA THR A 178 -2.03 -12.76 17.33
C THR A 178 -2.72 -13.61 16.26
N THR A 179 -3.84 -14.23 16.61
CA THR A 179 -4.57 -15.21 15.79
C THR A 179 -5.93 -14.71 15.30
N GLY A 180 -6.28 -13.46 15.62
CA GLY A 180 -7.50 -12.81 15.19
C GLY A 180 -7.83 -11.57 16.01
N TYR A 181 -9.06 -11.09 15.84
CA TYR A 181 -9.63 -9.99 16.62
C TYR A 181 -10.93 -10.40 17.32
N ILE A 182 -11.23 -9.76 18.44
CA ILE A 182 -12.60 -9.59 18.94
C ILE A 182 -13.02 -8.16 18.67
N ILE A 183 -14.18 -7.97 18.03
CA ILE A 183 -14.77 -6.65 17.80
C ILE A 183 -15.91 -6.47 18.78
N HIS A 184 -15.85 -5.44 19.61
CA HIS A 184 -16.88 -5.08 20.57
C HIS A 184 -17.70 -3.90 20.03
N ASP A 185 -19.02 -4.04 20.03
CA ASP A 185 -19.94 -2.93 19.76
C ASP A 185 -20.49 -2.40 21.09
N TRP A 186 -20.02 -1.23 21.50
CA TRP A 186 -20.42 -0.62 22.77
C TRP A 186 -21.94 -0.41 22.86
N LYS A 187 -22.60 -0.13 21.73
CA LYS A 187 -24.01 0.29 21.71
C LYS A 187 -24.94 -0.88 21.97
N THR A 188 -24.60 -2.06 21.47
CA THR A 188 -25.41 -3.27 21.61
C THR A 188 -24.89 -4.20 22.71
N GLY A 189 -23.64 -4.02 23.15
CA GLY A 189 -22.93 -4.93 24.04
C GLY A 189 -22.50 -6.23 23.35
N ALA A 190 -22.72 -6.37 22.04
CA ALA A 190 -22.36 -7.57 21.29
C ALA A 190 -20.86 -7.61 20.98
N SER A 191 -20.32 -8.83 20.84
CA SER A 191 -18.96 -9.06 20.38
C SER A 191 -18.91 -10.05 19.23
N VAL A 192 -18.06 -9.79 18.24
CA VAL A 192 -17.83 -10.68 17.08
C VAL A 192 -16.40 -11.18 17.09
N HIS A 193 -16.24 -12.51 17.00
CA HIS A 193 -14.94 -13.15 16.82
C HIS A 193 -14.55 -13.16 15.34
N ILE A 194 -13.37 -12.62 15.04
CA ILE A 194 -12.79 -12.57 13.70
C ILE A 194 -11.47 -13.35 13.71
N PRO A 195 -11.49 -14.67 13.47
CA PRO A 195 -10.25 -15.46 13.38
C PRO A 195 -9.48 -15.10 12.11
N TYR A 196 -8.15 -15.10 12.20
CA TYR A 196 -7.31 -15.08 11.01
C TYR A 196 -7.46 -16.39 10.21
N PRO A 197 -7.28 -16.33 8.88
CA PRO A 197 -7.43 -17.49 8.03
C PRO A 197 -6.37 -18.55 8.35
N LYS A 198 -6.74 -19.81 8.13
CA LYS A 198 -5.81 -20.93 8.18
C LYS A 198 -5.11 -21.11 6.83
N ALA A 199 -3.89 -21.61 6.85
CA ALA A 199 -3.17 -22.11 5.69
C ALA A 199 -3.70 -23.49 5.26
N SER A 200 -3.21 -23.99 4.12
CA SER A 200 -3.63 -25.28 3.55
C SER A 200 -3.30 -26.49 4.43
N ASP A 201 -2.29 -26.35 5.28
CA ASP A 201 -1.88 -27.32 6.31
C ASP A 201 -2.66 -27.17 7.63
N ASN A 202 -3.74 -26.37 7.62
CA ASN A 202 -4.60 -26.07 8.76
C ASN A 202 -3.93 -25.26 9.89
N GLN A 203 -2.72 -24.73 9.69
CA GLN A 203 -2.07 -23.83 10.63
C GLN A 203 -2.64 -22.40 10.52
N CYS A 204 -2.79 -21.69 11.65
CA CYS A 204 -3.27 -20.31 11.63
C CYS A 204 -2.21 -19.39 11.00
N LYS A 205 -2.62 -18.48 10.11
CA LYS A 205 -1.74 -17.39 9.67
C LYS A 205 -1.70 -16.33 10.76
N GLU A 206 -0.72 -16.44 11.64
CA GLU A 206 -0.60 -15.56 12.80
C GLU A 206 0.05 -14.21 12.46
N GLY A 207 -0.44 -13.15 13.10
CA GLY A 207 0.28 -11.90 13.26
C GLY A 207 1.20 -11.95 14.47
N LYS A 208 2.05 -10.92 14.62
CA LYS A 208 2.96 -10.78 15.76
C LYS A 208 2.83 -9.38 16.35
N ALA A 209 2.57 -9.28 17.64
CA ALA A 209 2.62 -8.05 18.40
C ALA A 209 3.90 -8.01 19.24
N PHE A 210 4.50 -6.83 19.41
CA PHE A 210 5.79 -6.65 20.08
C PHE A 210 6.02 -5.18 20.41
N ARG A 211 6.98 -4.91 21.31
CA ARG A 211 7.52 -3.55 21.47
C ARG A 211 8.25 -3.13 20.19
N HIS A 212 7.87 -1.98 19.65
CA HIS A 212 8.43 -1.48 18.38
C HIS A 212 9.96 -1.35 18.43
N GLY A 213 10.49 -0.84 19.56
CA GLY A 213 11.93 -0.66 19.77
C GLY A 213 12.72 -1.94 19.58
N LYS A 214 12.28 -3.03 20.23
CA LYS A 214 12.92 -4.36 20.15
C LYS A 214 12.96 -4.87 18.72
N PHE A 215 11.86 -4.74 17.97
CA PHE A 215 11.81 -5.18 16.58
C PHE A 215 12.74 -4.35 15.68
N ILE A 216 12.82 -3.03 15.86
CA ILE A 216 13.77 -2.20 15.11
C ILE A 216 15.23 -2.59 15.43
N MET A 217 15.55 -2.84 16.70
CA MET A 217 16.89 -3.26 17.08
C MET A 217 17.25 -4.61 16.47
N SER A 218 16.30 -5.54 16.42
CA SER A 218 16.50 -6.83 15.75
C SER A 218 16.76 -6.69 14.24
N LEU A 219 15.98 -5.86 13.54
CA LEU A 219 16.23 -5.57 12.12
C LEU A 219 17.58 -4.89 11.87
N ARG A 220 17.99 -3.97 12.75
CA ARG A 220 19.31 -3.32 12.67
C ARG A 220 20.44 -4.31 12.95
N GLU A 221 20.22 -5.29 13.81
CA GLU A 221 21.19 -6.35 14.08
C GLU A 221 21.35 -7.30 12.88
N ALA A 222 20.26 -7.65 12.21
CA ALA A 222 20.33 -8.36 10.93
C ALA A 222 21.17 -7.59 9.90
N ALA A 223 20.99 -6.27 9.80
CA ALA A 223 21.80 -5.43 8.91
C ALA A 223 23.29 -5.39 9.32
N ARG A 224 23.62 -5.37 10.62
CA ARG A 224 25.02 -5.37 11.10
C ARG A 224 25.79 -6.64 10.76
N LYS A 225 25.09 -7.77 10.61
CA LYS A 225 25.71 -9.07 10.29
C LYS A 225 26.16 -9.16 8.83
N GLU A 226 25.66 -8.28 7.96
CA GLU A 226 25.99 -8.30 6.53
C GLU A 226 27.28 -7.51 6.26
N SER A 227 28.29 -8.16 5.66
CA SER A 227 29.59 -7.53 5.37
C SER A 227 29.54 -6.43 4.32
N ASN A 228 28.51 -6.43 3.47
CA ASN A 228 28.29 -5.46 2.39
C ASN A 228 27.53 -4.21 2.86
N ILE A 229 27.29 -4.05 4.17
CA ILE A 229 26.64 -2.87 4.75
C ILE A 229 27.61 -2.06 5.60
N GLU A 230 27.78 -0.79 5.24
CA GLU A 230 28.36 0.22 6.11
C GLU A 230 27.22 0.92 6.87
N ILE A 231 27.24 0.86 8.20
CA ILE A 231 26.24 1.55 9.03
C ILE A 231 26.86 2.78 9.66
N ILE A 232 26.26 3.93 9.39
CA ILE A 232 26.72 5.23 9.88
C ILE A 232 25.67 5.82 10.82
N GLU A 233 26.10 6.16 12.04
CA GLU A 233 25.27 6.96 12.93
C GLU A 233 25.47 8.45 12.61
N GLY A 234 24.49 9.05 11.93
CA GLY A 234 24.56 10.41 11.44
C GLY A 234 23.23 10.94 10.92
N THR A 235 23.09 12.26 10.85
CA THR A 235 21.89 12.91 10.33
C THR A 235 22.12 13.37 8.91
N VAL A 236 21.40 12.80 7.94
CA VAL A 236 21.38 13.31 6.56
C VAL A 236 20.74 14.70 6.53
N GLN A 237 21.41 15.64 5.85
CA GLN A 237 21.06 17.06 5.84
C GLN A 237 20.47 17.48 4.49
N ALA A 238 21.07 17.09 3.38
CA ALA A 238 20.61 17.42 2.04
C ALA A 238 20.89 16.29 1.04
N LEU A 239 20.18 16.32 -0.09
CA LEU A 239 20.51 15.53 -1.28
C LEU A 239 21.51 16.32 -2.11
N ILE A 240 22.51 15.65 -2.65
CA ILE A 240 23.42 16.26 -3.61
C ILE A 240 22.83 16.08 -4.99
N GLU A 241 22.60 17.17 -5.70
CA GLU A 241 21.99 17.17 -7.03
C GLU A 241 22.95 17.74 -8.07
N ASP A 242 23.02 17.09 -9.22
CA ASP A 242 23.81 17.51 -10.38
C ASP A 242 22.95 17.34 -11.65
N ASN A 243 22.77 18.41 -12.41
CA ASN A 243 21.86 18.48 -13.56
C ASN A 243 20.44 17.93 -13.27
N GLY A 244 19.93 18.10 -12.05
CA GLY A 244 18.60 17.62 -11.64
C GLY A 244 18.53 16.12 -11.31
N VAL A 245 19.69 15.43 -11.26
CA VAL A 245 19.84 14.04 -10.82
C VAL A 245 20.43 14.03 -9.41
N VAL A 246 19.87 13.22 -8.50
CA VAL A 246 20.48 13.01 -7.19
C VAL A 246 21.71 12.11 -7.35
N THR A 247 22.86 12.56 -6.85
CA THR A 247 24.14 11.84 -6.96
C THR A 247 24.75 11.49 -5.61
N GLY A 248 24.02 11.71 -4.52
CA GLY A 248 24.50 11.43 -3.17
C GLY A 248 23.76 12.21 -2.10
N VAL A 249 24.36 12.25 -0.91
CA VAL A 249 23.83 12.96 0.25
C VAL A 249 24.94 13.70 1.01
N THR A 250 24.58 14.82 1.61
CA THR A 250 25.37 15.42 2.70
C THR A 250 24.80 14.95 4.03
N TYR A 251 25.66 14.60 4.98
CA TYR A 251 25.25 14.14 6.29
C TYR A 251 26.22 14.64 7.37
N ARG A 252 25.73 14.72 8.61
CA ARG A 252 26.56 15.03 9.77
C ARG A 252 26.71 13.77 10.64
N PRO A 253 27.91 13.18 10.75
CA PRO A 253 28.16 12.08 11.67
C PRO A 253 27.82 12.48 13.11
N LYS A 254 27.36 11.56 13.96
CA LYS A 254 26.98 11.90 15.35
C LYS A 254 28.17 12.35 16.21
N LYS A 255 29.38 11.90 15.88
CA LYS A 255 30.62 12.16 16.63
C LYS A 255 31.51 13.23 15.99
N CYS A 256 31.06 13.87 14.91
CA CYS A 256 31.82 14.88 14.19
C CYS A 256 30.88 16.02 13.78
N ASP A 257 31.29 17.27 14.04
CA ASP A 257 30.47 18.44 13.71
C ASP A 257 30.52 18.77 12.21
N ASP A 258 31.57 18.32 11.52
CA ASP A 258 31.76 18.57 10.09
C ASP A 258 30.83 17.71 9.25
N SER A 259 30.12 18.38 8.33
CA SER A 259 29.32 17.71 7.33
C SER A 259 30.22 16.98 6.33
N GLN A 260 29.82 15.76 5.98
CA GLN A 260 30.50 14.90 5.02
C GLN A 260 29.58 14.61 3.83
N GLU A 261 30.17 14.23 2.71
CA GLU A 261 29.46 13.81 1.50
C GLU A 261 29.62 12.30 1.28
N ILE A 262 28.56 11.65 0.78
CA ILE A 262 28.63 10.31 0.21
C ILE A 262 27.97 10.35 -1.16
N ARG A 263 28.71 9.93 -2.19
CA ARG A 263 28.23 9.81 -3.56
C ARG A 263 27.79 8.37 -3.86
N ALA A 264 26.68 8.29 -4.57
CA ALA A 264 26.08 7.05 -5.04
C ALA A 264 25.11 7.33 -6.20
N PRO A 265 24.99 6.43 -7.18
CA PRO A 265 24.00 6.55 -8.26
C PRO A 265 22.56 6.40 -7.77
N LEU A 266 22.36 5.83 -6.57
CA LEU A 266 21.03 5.66 -6.00
C LEU A 266 20.99 5.96 -4.51
N VAL A 267 20.08 6.88 -4.14
CA VAL A 267 19.71 7.17 -2.76
C VAL A 267 18.29 6.68 -2.48
N ILE A 268 18.08 5.91 -1.41
CA ILE A 268 16.78 5.45 -0.95
C ILE A 268 16.40 6.21 0.33
N ILE A 269 15.37 7.05 0.25
CA ILE A 269 14.82 7.80 1.36
C ILE A 269 13.79 6.97 2.11
N ALA A 270 14.14 6.59 3.35
CA ALA A 270 13.36 5.75 4.25
C ALA A 270 13.22 6.38 5.65
N ASP A 271 13.24 7.72 5.75
CA ASP A 271 13.24 8.51 7.00
C ASP A 271 11.85 8.65 7.65
N GLY A 272 10.85 7.94 7.12
CA GLY A 272 9.55 7.69 7.75
C GLY A 272 8.53 8.83 7.67
N GLY A 273 7.50 8.76 8.51
CA GLY A 273 6.32 9.63 8.43
C GLY A 273 6.56 11.13 8.64
N PHE A 274 7.75 11.52 9.11
CA PHE A 274 8.18 12.91 9.29
C PHE A 274 9.31 13.30 8.33
N SER A 275 9.38 12.64 7.17
CA SER A 275 10.44 12.83 6.18
C SER A 275 10.74 14.31 5.88
N LYS A 276 12.03 14.68 5.92
CA LYS A 276 12.50 16.04 5.58
C LYS A 276 12.55 16.26 4.08
N PHE A 277 12.76 15.19 3.31
CA PHE A 277 12.97 15.26 1.86
C PHE A 277 11.67 15.19 1.07
N ARG A 278 10.54 14.82 1.72
CA ARG A 278 9.24 14.65 1.07
C ARG A 278 8.82 15.82 0.19
N LYS A 279 8.95 17.06 0.67
CA LYS A 279 8.54 18.26 -0.09
C LYS A 279 9.24 18.41 -1.45
N HIS A 280 10.42 17.83 -1.62
CA HIS A 280 11.22 17.91 -2.85
C HIS A 280 10.99 16.73 -3.80
N LEU A 281 10.41 15.63 -3.30
CA LEU A 281 10.32 14.34 -4.00
C LEU A 281 8.88 13.82 -4.14
N HIS A 282 7.90 14.52 -3.58
CA HIS A 282 6.51 14.08 -3.50
C HIS A 282 5.55 15.22 -3.86
N SER A 283 4.56 14.96 -4.72
CA SER A 283 3.57 15.97 -5.12
C SER A 283 2.44 16.15 -4.10
N GLU A 284 2.08 15.07 -3.40
CA GLU A 284 0.94 15.08 -2.48
C GLU A 284 1.31 15.63 -1.10
N GLN A 285 0.31 16.19 -0.42
CA GLN A 285 0.45 16.70 0.94
C GLN A 285 0.00 15.67 1.98
N VAL A 286 0.57 15.79 3.17
CA VAL A 286 0.16 14.96 4.30
C VAL A 286 -1.07 15.55 4.95
N HIS A 287 -2.09 14.72 5.12
CA HIS A 287 -3.29 15.06 5.88
C HIS A 287 -3.26 14.34 7.23
N VAL A 288 -3.58 15.05 8.32
CA VAL A 288 -3.78 14.44 9.64
C VAL A 288 -5.28 14.23 9.82
N SER A 289 -5.71 12.98 9.96
CA SER A 289 -7.12 12.61 10.10
C SER A 289 -7.59 12.63 11.55
N SER A 290 -6.70 12.27 12.48
CA SER A 290 -6.96 12.10 13.91
C SER A 290 -5.64 11.95 14.66
N HIS A 291 -5.71 11.63 15.95
CA HIS A 291 -4.55 11.32 16.78
C HIS A 291 -4.79 10.04 17.57
N PHE A 292 -3.86 9.09 17.46
CA PHE A 292 -3.81 7.97 18.39
C PHE A 292 -3.21 8.44 19.70
N VAL A 293 -3.93 8.18 20.79
CA VAL A 293 -3.47 8.37 22.16
C VAL A 293 -3.39 7.01 22.83
N GLY A 294 -2.24 6.68 23.39
CA GLY A 294 -2.03 5.37 23.99
C GLY A 294 -1.24 5.40 25.28
N CYS A 295 -1.49 4.39 26.10
CA CYS A 295 -0.75 4.04 27.30
C CYS A 295 -0.56 2.51 27.34
N ILE A 296 0.03 2.02 28.43
CA ILE A 296 0.17 0.60 28.71
C ILE A 296 -0.87 0.23 29.78
N MET A 297 -1.53 -0.91 29.60
CA MET A 297 -2.34 -1.58 30.61
C MET A 297 -1.58 -2.81 31.09
N LYS A 298 -1.34 -2.91 32.39
CA LYS A 298 -0.62 -4.05 32.99
C LYS A 298 -1.59 -5.18 33.33
N ASN A 299 -1.16 -6.41 33.10
CA ASN A 299 -1.90 -7.63 33.46
C ASN A 299 -3.36 -7.64 32.96
N CYS A 300 -3.58 -7.07 31.77
CA CYS A 300 -4.91 -6.92 31.18
C CYS A 300 -5.41 -8.28 30.65
N PRO A 301 -6.60 -8.75 31.06
CA PRO A 301 -7.17 -9.99 30.56
C PRO A 301 -7.58 -9.86 29.08
N GLN A 302 -7.57 -10.98 28.36
CA GLN A 302 -8.13 -11.06 27.00
C GLN A 302 -9.43 -11.88 27.04
N VAL A 303 -10.46 -11.43 26.32
CA VAL A 303 -11.70 -12.24 26.14
C VAL A 303 -11.38 -13.60 25.52
N LYS A 304 -10.45 -13.59 24.56
CA LYS A 304 -9.96 -14.78 23.89
C LYS A 304 -8.44 -14.69 23.77
N ALA A 305 -7.75 -15.72 24.24
CA ALA A 305 -6.30 -15.78 24.17
C ALA A 305 -5.80 -15.51 22.73
N ASN A 306 -4.71 -14.76 22.61
CA ASN A 306 -4.06 -14.43 21.33
C ASN A 306 -4.98 -13.68 20.35
N HIS A 307 -5.99 -12.94 20.83
CA HIS A 307 -6.80 -12.06 20.00
C HIS A 307 -6.59 -10.60 20.41
N ALA A 308 -6.35 -9.75 19.42
CA ALA A 308 -6.43 -8.31 19.63
C ALA A 308 -7.90 -7.91 19.78
N GLU A 309 -8.17 -6.75 20.35
CA GLU A 309 -9.53 -6.26 20.57
C GLU A 309 -9.70 -4.90 19.88
N LEU A 310 -10.85 -4.73 19.21
CA LEU A 310 -11.28 -3.46 18.64
C LEU A 310 -12.61 -3.10 19.29
N VAL A 311 -12.63 -2.00 20.03
CA VAL A 311 -13.89 -1.44 20.55
C VAL A 311 -14.37 -0.40 19.56
N LEU A 312 -15.48 -0.69 18.89
CA LEU A 312 -16.27 0.34 18.24
C LEU A 312 -16.92 1.11 19.38
N SER A 313 -16.38 2.26 19.75
CA SER A 313 -16.88 3.12 20.83
C SER A 313 -17.55 4.38 20.25
N ASN A 314 -18.01 5.31 21.09
CA ASN A 314 -18.53 6.60 20.64
C ASN A 314 -17.70 7.76 21.21
N PRO A 315 -17.11 8.64 20.38
CA PRO A 315 -17.16 8.67 18.90
C PRO A 315 -16.02 7.89 18.21
N ASN A 316 -15.08 7.34 18.98
CA ASN A 316 -13.76 6.97 18.48
C ASN A 316 -13.47 5.45 18.60
N PRO A 317 -12.91 4.77 17.59
CA PRO A 317 -12.48 3.39 17.78
C PRO A 317 -11.30 3.29 18.76
N ILE A 318 -11.23 2.17 19.49
CA ILE A 318 -10.15 1.87 20.43
C ILE A 318 -9.51 0.53 20.04
N LEU A 319 -8.20 0.52 19.81
CA LEU A 319 -7.44 -0.68 19.51
C LEU A 319 -6.69 -1.16 20.74
N ILE A 320 -6.74 -2.46 20.99
CA ILE A 320 -6.10 -3.10 22.14
C ILE A 320 -5.38 -4.35 21.66
N TYR A 321 -4.13 -4.52 22.03
CA TYR A 321 -3.37 -5.72 21.70
C TYR A 321 -2.22 -5.92 22.69
N ARG A 322 -1.95 -7.18 23.01
CA ARG A 322 -0.91 -7.58 23.95
C ARG A 322 0.47 -7.54 23.28
N ILE A 323 1.45 -6.87 23.89
CA ILE A 323 2.81 -6.67 23.35
C ILE A 323 3.90 -7.40 24.14
N SER A 324 3.59 -7.86 25.36
CA SER A 324 4.38 -8.79 26.17
C SER A 324 3.44 -9.59 27.10
N ASP A 325 3.94 -10.52 27.90
CA ASP A 325 3.08 -11.33 28.78
C ASP A 325 2.29 -10.51 29.81
N GLU A 326 2.89 -9.41 30.28
CA GLU A 326 2.31 -8.48 31.26
C GLU A 326 1.78 -7.18 30.60
N GLU A 327 2.33 -6.87 29.43
CA GLU A 327 2.16 -5.67 28.58
C GLU A 327 0.96 -5.65 27.63
N THR A 328 -0.09 -4.85 27.84
CA THR A 328 -1.12 -4.61 26.81
C THR A 328 -1.16 -3.15 26.36
N ARG A 329 -1.03 -2.92 25.04
CA ARG A 329 -1.18 -1.59 24.43
C ARG A 329 -2.66 -1.27 24.24
N VAL A 330 -3.05 -0.06 24.60
CA VAL A 330 -4.31 0.57 24.17
C VAL A 330 -4.01 1.80 23.32
N LEU A 331 -4.79 2.00 22.25
CA LEU A 331 -4.74 3.17 21.36
C LEU A 331 -6.16 3.67 21.10
N VAL A 332 -6.45 4.89 21.55
CA VAL A 332 -7.72 5.59 21.36
C VAL A 332 -7.58 6.55 20.19
N ASP A 333 -8.47 6.45 19.20
CA ASP A 333 -8.43 7.28 17.98
C ASP A 333 -9.18 8.61 18.14
N ILE A 334 -8.54 9.64 18.68
CA ILE A 334 -9.22 10.91 18.91
C ILE A 334 -9.28 11.73 17.62
N ARG A 335 -10.48 11.83 17.03
CA ARG A 335 -10.75 12.72 15.89
C ARG A 335 -10.86 14.18 16.35
N CYS A 336 -9.75 14.90 16.25
CA CYS A 336 -9.68 16.32 16.60
C CYS A 336 -8.63 17.05 15.77
N GLN A 337 -8.84 18.36 15.53
CA GLN A 337 -7.78 19.22 14.97
C GLN A 337 -6.66 19.44 15.98
N THR A 338 -7.02 19.66 17.25
CA THR A 338 -6.11 19.84 18.38
C THR A 338 -6.53 18.89 19.49
N LEU A 339 -5.55 18.19 20.09
CA LEU A 339 -5.81 17.29 21.21
C LEU A 339 -6.40 18.04 22.43
N PRO A 340 -7.23 17.37 23.25
CA PRO A 340 -7.69 17.92 24.52
C PRO A 340 -6.52 18.38 25.39
N LYS A 341 -6.69 19.50 26.12
CA LYS A 341 -5.65 20.02 27.02
C LYS A 341 -5.30 19.03 28.12
N ASN A 342 -6.33 18.41 28.73
CA ASN A 342 -6.17 17.35 29.71
C ASN A 342 -6.55 16.01 29.09
N ILE A 343 -5.56 15.34 28.49
CA ILE A 343 -5.78 14.07 27.80
C ILE A 343 -6.19 12.96 28.79
N LYS A 344 -5.64 12.94 30.00
CA LYS A 344 -5.98 11.90 30.99
C LYS A 344 -7.44 11.99 31.42
N GLU A 345 -7.91 13.19 31.75
CA GLU A 345 -9.32 13.46 32.05
C GLU A 345 -10.23 13.05 30.89
N TYR A 346 -9.89 13.42 29.65
CA TYR A 346 -10.64 12.97 28.48
C TYR A 346 -10.72 11.44 28.36
N LEU A 347 -9.62 10.72 28.61
CA LEU A 347 -9.63 9.26 28.57
C LEU A 347 -10.53 8.66 29.67
N LEU A 348 -10.50 9.22 30.88
CA LEU A 348 -11.30 8.73 32.01
C LEU A 348 -12.79 9.08 31.89
N GLU A 349 -13.13 10.25 31.37
CA GLU A 349 -14.52 10.71 31.32
C GLU A 349 -15.21 10.37 29.99
N GLU A 350 -14.49 10.46 28.87
CA GLU A 350 -15.06 10.36 27.52
C GLU A 350 -14.72 9.04 26.81
N THR A 351 -13.81 8.22 27.36
CA THR A 351 -13.41 6.93 26.74
C THR A 351 -13.74 5.74 27.62
N LEU A 352 -13.36 5.76 28.90
CA LEU A 352 -13.57 4.66 29.85
C LEU A 352 -15.03 4.15 29.90
N PRO A 353 -16.09 4.99 29.88
CA PRO A 353 -17.47 4.50 29.96
C PRO A 353 -17.91 3.59 28.80
N TYR A 354 -17.18 3.62 27.69
CA TYR A 354 -17.49 2.81 26.49
C TYR A 354 -16.68 1.52 26.40
N LEU A 355 -15.77 1.27 27.35
CA LEU A 355 -14.95 0.06 27.37
C LEU A 355 -15.74 -1.14 27.95
N PRO A 356 -15.53 -2.35 27.41
CA PRO A 356 -15.94 -3.59 28.07
C PRO A 356 -15.42 -3.69 29.51
N GLU A 357 -16.19 -4.36 30.38
CA GLU A 357 -15.91 -4.48 31.83
C GLU A 357 -14.50 -4.99 32.13
N HIS A 358 -14.01 -5.98 31.37
CA HIS A 358 -12.68 -6.59 31.58
C HIS A 358 -11.52 -5.64 31.24
N LEU A 359 -11.77 -4.55 30.51
CA LEU A 359 -10.78 -3.55 30.10
C LEU A 359 -10.81 -2.30 30.98
N ALA A 360 -11.92 -2.05 31.68
CA ALA A 360 -12.15 -0.78 32.38
C ALA A 360 -11.09 -0.51 33.46
N ALA A 361 -10.89 -1.43 34.41
CA ALA A 361 -9.92 -1.23 35.49
C ALA A 361 -8.45 -1.17 35.01
N PRO A 362 -7.97 -2.07 34.12
CA PRO A 362 -6.61 -1.94 33.56
C PRO A 362 -6.39 -0.65 32.77
N PHE A 363 -7.43 -0.16 32.08
CA PHE A 363 -7.36 1.10 31.35
C PHE A 363 -7.26 2.30 32.29
N GLU A 364 -8.12 2.38 33.30
CA GLU A 364 -8.08 3.45 34.31
C GLU A 364 -6.70 3.51 34.99
N ASP A 365 -6.19 2.37 35.45
CA ASP A 365 -4.86 2.26 36.05
C ASP A 365 -3.76 2.74 35.08
N GLY A 366 -3.78 2.26 33.83
CA GLY A 366 -2.82 2.66 32.80
C GLY A 366 -2.88 4.16 32.48
N VAL A 367 -4.05 4.78 32.48
CA VAL A 367 -4.19 6.23 32.26
C VAL A 367 -3.63 7.03 33.44
N LEU A 368 -3.88 6.59 34.67
CA LEU A 368 -3.43 7.27 35.88
C LEU A 368 -1.92 7.11 36.10
N ASN A 369 -1.41 5.89 35.97
CA ASN A 369 -0.09 5.50 36.45
C ASN A 369 0.97 5.35 35.34
N GLU A 370 0.57 5.10 34.09
CA GLU A 370 1.51 4.98 32.98
C GLU A 370 1.65 6.26 32.15
N ARG A 371 2.68 6.27 31.29
CA ARG A 371 2.94 7.40 30.38
C ARG A 371 1.96 7.37 29.21
N VAL A 372 1.06 8.35 29.17
CA VAL A 372 0.19 8.62 28.01
C VAL A 372 0.99 9.34 26.92
N ARG A 373 0.97 8.82 25.70
CA ARG A 373 1.65 9.40 24.53
C ARG A 373 0.66 9.54 23.38
N SER A 374 0.92 10.47 22.48
CA SER A 374 0.11 10.67 21.28
C SER A 374 0.94 10.64 19.99
N MET A 375 0.29 10.26 18.89
CA MET A 375 0.86 10.26 17.55
C MET A 375 -0.21 10.66 16.53
N PRO A 376 0.07 11.58 15.59
CA PRO A 376 -0.88 11.93 14.54
C PRO A 376 -1.11 10.75 13.58
N CYS A 377 -2.38 10.46 13.30
CA CYS A 377 -2.81 9.52 12.27
C CYS A 377 -2.80 10.23 10.92
N LYS A 378 -1.78 9.91 10.11
CA LYS A 378 -1.53 10.59 8.83
C LYS A 378 -2.04 9.77 7.65
N PHE A 379 -2.49 10.49 6.63
CA PHE A 379 -2.76 9.98 5.30
C PHE A 379 -1.86 10.70 4.29
N LEU A 380 -1.22 9.92 3.43
CA LEU A 380 -0.43 10.40 2.29
C LEU A 380 -0.61 9.40 1.15
N PRO A 381 -1.39 9.73 0.11
CA PRO A 381 -1.52 8.86 -1.05
C PRO A 381 -0.16 8.74 -1.77
N PRO A 382 0.10 7.64 -2.48
CA PRO A 382 1.35 7.49 -3.22
C PRO A 382 1.40 8.51 -4.37
N SER A 383 2.57 9.11 -4.58
CA SER A 383 2.83 10.07 -5.65
C SER A 383 3.41 9.39 -6.90
N THR A 384 3.19 10.02 -8.06
CA THR A 384 3.91 9.71 -9.31
C THR A 384 5.10 10.62 -9.57
N ALA A 385 5.30 11.66 -8.75
CA ALA A 385 6.47 12.53 -8.81
C ALA A 385 7.75 11.71 -8.66
N ARG A 386 8.73 12.03 -9.50
CA ARG A 386 9.99 11.29 -9.63
C ARG A 386 11.14 12.28 -9.77
N LYS A 387 12.29 11.87 -9.27
CA LYS A 387 13.59 12.47 -9.57
C LYS A 387 14.60 11.34 -9.81
N ASP A 388 15.50 11.52 -10.76
CA ASP A 388 16.53 10.53 -11.07
C ASP A 388 17.54 10.42 -9.92
N GLY A 389 18.10 9.22 -9.74
CA GLY A 389 19.08 8.92 -8.68
C GLY A 389 18.51 8.81 -7.26
N VAL A 390 17.19 8.90 -7.09
CA VAL A 390 16.55 8.79 -5.77
C VAL A 390 15.23 8.02 -5.80
N LEU A 391 15.00 7.21 -4.77
CA LEU A 391 13.73 6.56 -4.48
C LEU A 391 13.25 6.97 -3.09
N MET A 392 11.95 7.26 -2.96
CA MET A 392 11.32 7.47 -1.65
C MET A 392 10.40 6.29 -1.36
N LEU A 393 10.53 5.67 -0.19
CA LEU A 393 9.76 4.47 0.17
C LEU A 393 9.22 4.54 1.61
N GLY A 394 8.27 3.65 1.93
CA GLY A 394 7.68 3.53 3.27
C GLY A 394 6.83 4.74 3.64
N ASP A 395 6.74 5.09 4.92
CA ASP A 395 5.93 6.24 5.37
C ASP A 395 6.48 7.60 4.89
N ALA A 396 7.71 7.65 4.35
CA ALA A 396 8.18 8.84 3.63
C ALA A 396 7.37 9.05 2.34
N PHE A 397 7.00 7.96 1.66
CA PHE A 397 6.32 7.90 0.37
C PHE A 397 4.80 7.72 0.47
N ASN A 398 4.31 6.86 1.35
CA ASN A 398 2.89 6.50 1.37
C ASN A 398 2.45 6.11 2.78
N MET A 399 1.48 6.87 3.33
CA MET A 399 0.92 6.67 4.67
C MET A 399 -0.58 6.41 4.59
N ARG A 400 -1.06 5.62 5.55
CA ARG A 400 -2.47 5.32 5.77
C ARG A 400 -2.76 5.40 7.26
N HIS A 401 -4.04 5.50 7.59
CA HIS A 401 -4.48 5.46 8.98
C HIS A 401 -3.94 4.20 9.69
N PRO A 402 -3.35 4.31 10.89
CA PRO A 402 -2.77 3.16 11.61
C PRO A 402 -3.80 2.18 12.17
N LEU A 403 -5.10 2.39 11.93
CA LEU A 403 -6.19 1.59 12.53
C LEU A 403 -6.10 0.12 12.12
N THR A 404 -5.67 -0.16 10.90
CA THR A 404 -5.56 -1.53 10.38
C THR A 404 -4.17 -2.15 10.60
N GLY A 405 -3.21 -1.42 11.17
CA GLY A 405 -1.84 -1.92 11.38
C GLY A 405 -1.09 -2.29 10.08
N GLY A 406 -1.46 -1.70 8.93
CA GLY A 406 -0.96 -2.12 7.62
C GLY A 406 0.42 -1.55 7.21
N GLY A 407 0.94 -0.52 7.89
CA GLY A 407 2.12 0.24 7.44
C GLY A 407 3.37 -0.61 7.21
N MET A 408 3.74 -1.45 8.18
CA MET A 408 4.91 -2.33 8.07
C MET A 408 4.73 -3.39 6.97
N SER A 409 3.53 -3.95 6.86
CA SER A 409 3.21 -4.93 5.82
C SER A 409 3.36 -4.34 4.42
N VAL A 410 2.94 -3.09 4.21
CA VAL A 410 3.15 -2.38 2.94
C VAL A 410 4.64 -2.17 2.69
N ALA A 411 5.40 -1.71 3.69
CA ALA A 411 6.85 -1.53 3.54
C ALA A 411 7.56 -2.82 3.12
N PHE A 412 7.24 -3.97 3.74
CA PHE A 412 7.86 -5.25 3.38
C PHE A 412 7.44 -5.74 1.99
N ASN A 413 6.18 -5.55 1.58
CA ASN A 413 5.75 -5.89 0.23
C ASN A 413 6.41 -4.99 -0.82
N ASP A 414 6.56 -3.69 -0.53
CA ASP A 414 7.29 -2.77 -1.39
C ASP A 414 8.75 -3.22 -1.54
N ILE A 415 9.42 -3.61 -0.45
CA ILE A 415 10.78 -4.16 -0.47
C ILE A 415 10.85 -5.45 -1.30
N TYR A 416 9.89 -6.36 -1.13
CA TYR A 416 9.86 -7.61 -1.89
C TYR A 416 9.84 -7.35 -3.40
N ILE A 417 9.02 -6.40 -3.85
CA ILE A 417 8.97 -6.01 -5.27
C ILE A 417 10.29 -5.37 -5.70
N TRP A 418 10.84 -4.44 -4.90
CA TRP A 418 12.09 -3.77 -5.23
C TRP A 418 13.27 -4.73 -5.30
N ARG A 419 13.35 -5.70 -4.40
CA ARG A 419 14.38 -6.74 -4.41
C ARG A 419 14.41 -7.48 -5.75
N GLU A 420 13.25 -7.91 -6.24
CA GLU A 420 13.16 -8.57 -7.56
C GLU A 420 13.59 -7.64 -8.70
N LEU A 421 13.13 -6.38 -8.67
CA LEU A 421 13.48 -5.41 -9.71
C LEU A 421 14.98 -5.06 -9.72
N PHE A 422 15.61 -4.93 -8.55
CA PHE A 422 17.05 -4.63 -8.46
C PHE A 422 17.93 -5.79 -8.93
N LYS A 423 17.44 -7.04 -8.95
CA LYS A 423 18.17 -8.14 -9.58
C LYS A 423 18.29 -8.01 -11.10
N GLU A 424 17.39 -7.25 -11.72
CA GLU A 424 17.37 -7.01 -13.16
C GLU A 424 18.22 -5.80 -13.58
N ILE A 425 18.65 -4.96 -12.62
CA ILE A 425 19.37 -3.70 -12.88
C ILE A 425 20.83 -3.86 -12.46
N SER A 426 21.73 -4.27 -13.35
CA SER A 426 23.15 -4.40 -13.00
C SER A 426 23.81 -3.04 -12.71
N ASP A 427 23.54 -2.05 -13.57
CA ASP A 427 24.13 -0.70 -13.51
C ASP A 427 23.09 0.34 -13.04
N LEU A 428 23.29 0.84 -11.82
CA LEU A 428 22.41 1.85 -11.19
C LEU A 428 22.58 3.25 -11.81
N THR A 429 23.61 3.48 -12.62
CA THR A 429 23.76 4.73 -13.39
C THR A 429 22.85 4.77 -14.62
N ASN A 430 22.24 3.63 -15.00
CA ASN A 430 21.21 3.58 -16.02
C ASN A 430 19.85 4.02 -15.47
N TYR A 431 19.67 5.33 -15.34
CA TYR A 431 18.45 5.93 -14.77
C TYR A 431 17.18 5.59 -15.55
N GLN A 432 17.28 5.28 -16.84
CA GLN A 432 16.14 4.82 -17.63
C GLN A 432 15.68 3.42 -17.17
N GLN A 433 16.61 2.50 -16.91
CA GLN A 433 16.26 1.18 -16.41
C GLN A 433 15.62 1.25 -15.02
N VAL A 434 16.11 2.15 -14.16
CA VAL A 434 15.50 2.44 -12.85
C VAL A 434 14.10 3.04 -13.01
N GLU A 435 13.85 3.86 -14.03
CA GLU A 435 12.51 4.40 -14.36
C GLU A 435 11.51 3.30 -14.71
N GLU A 436 11.93 2.39 -15.59
CA GLU A 436 11.11 1.28 -16.07
C GLU A 436 10.77 0.35 -14.90
N ALA A 437 11.74 0.08 -14.03
CA ALA A 437 11.53 -0.65 -12.78
C ALA A 437 10.56 0.07 -11.83
N TYR A 438 10.71 1.39 -11.64
CA TYR A 438 9.78 2.18 -10.82
C TYR A 438 8.35 2.11 -11.34
N SER A 439 8.17 2.17 -12.66
CA SER A 439 6.86 2.03 -13.29
C SER A 439 6.23 0.65 -13.03
N ARG A 440 7.04 -0.42 -13.11
CA ARG A 440 6.61 -1.78 -12.75
C ARG A 440 6.28 -1.90 -11.27
N PHE A 441 7.08 -1.30 -10.39
CA PHE A 441 6.83 -1.24 -8.96
C PHE A 441 5.46 -0.63 -8.67
N GLN A 442 5.17 0.54 -9.22
CA GLN A 442 3.90 1.25 -9.04
C GLN A 442 2.70 0.42 -9.53
N ASN A 443 2.82 -0.24 -10.68
CA ASN A 443 1.77 -1.12 -11.19
C ASN A 443 1.53 -2.33 -10.28
N ARG A 444 2.59 -3.02 -9.85
CA ARG A 444 2.48 -4.21 -8.98
C ARG A 444 1.85 -3.88 -7.63
N ARG A 445 2.29 -2.81 -6.96
CA ARG A 445 1.79 -2.44 -5.64
C ARG A 445 0.34 -1.97 -5.67
N LYS A 446 -0.05 -1.20 -6.69
CA LYS A 446 -1.43 -0.70 -6.87
C LYS A 446 -2.44 -1.83 -7.03
N MET A 447 -2.04 -2.93 -7.66
CA MET A 447 -2.91 -4.08 -7.92
C MET A 447 -2.99 -5.08 -6.76
N THR A 448 -2.22 -4.89 -5.68
CA THR A 448 -2.04 -5.93 -4.65
C THR A 448 -2.22 -5.47 -3.20
N HIS A 449 -1.34 -4.63 -2.69
CA HIS A 449 -1.26 -4.38 -1.24
C HIS A 449 -1.23 -2.89 -0.88
N SER A 450 -1.05 -2.00 -1.87
CA SER A 450 -1.00 -0.55 -1.64
C SER A 450 -2.36 0.05 -1.33
N PHE A 451 -3.47 -0.72 -1.32
CA PHE A 451 -4.83 -0.21 -1.12
C PHE A 451 -4.87 0.86 -0.02
N VAL A 452 -5.04 2.12 -0.46
CA VAL A 452 -5.44 3.27 0.34
C VAL A 452 -6.41 4.07 -0.50
#